data_AF-A0A1G2VTY8-F1
#
_entry.id   AF-A0A1G2VTY8-F1
#
_cell.length_a   1.000
_cell.length_b   1.000
_cell.length_c   1.000
_cell.angle_alpha   90.00
_cell.angle_beta   90.00
_cell.angle_gamma   90.00
#
_symmetry.space_group_name_H-M   'P 1'
#
loop_
_entity.id
_entity.type
_entity.pdbx_description
1 polymer ?
#
loop_
_entity_poly.entity_id
_entity_poly.type
_entity_poly.pdbx_seq_one_letter_code
_entity_poly.pdbx_strand_id
1 'polypeptide(L)'
;MSEKKNPFFHHAEAACFLGRKNGEPVGRIAAIIDRNHIKFHDEPVGFFGFFECLPDCAIARELLDTAANWLKERDIKIMRGPMNPSMNDECGFLLEGFDSPPMIMMTYTPPYYLDYMEHCGLTKARDLYAYNLVIGDVAAGGRLEKLAGAVKRRVPGLTVRPANMKQFQSEVAAVQEVYNSAWNHNWGFVPMTDAETESLAKRLKPLIVPELMIMAEVNGKPAAFIVTLPDYNQVLGKINGTLGPLGIAKFLWYSRKISAIRVMVMGVAEEYRKKGIEGLLYLESFKAAVKKGYERAEMSWILEDNVLMRRGCELMGGKLYKKYRIFEKKIS
;
A
#
# COMPACT_ATOMS: atom_id res chain seq x y z
N MET A 1 -4.29 -4.83 17.77
CA MET A 1 -4.56 -3.41 18.05
C MET A 1 -4.08 -3.13 19.47
N SER A 2 -2.86 -2.61 19.64
CA SER A 2 -2.24 -2.41 20.96
C SER A 2 -1.21 -1.29 20.87
N GLU A 3 -1.36 -0.26 21.72
CA GLU A 3 -0.44 0.88 21.81
C GLU A 3 1.00 0.45 22.02
N LYS A 4 1.24 -0.47 22.96
CA LYS A 4 2.60 -0.97 23.26
C LYS A 4 3.30 -1.66 22.08
N LYS A 5 2.55 -2.13 21.09
CA LYS A 5 3.07 -2.92 19.96
C LYS A 5 3.02 -2.20 18.62
N ASN A 6 2.10 -1.27 18.44
CA ASN A 6 1.91 -0.55 17.19
C ASN A 6 1.73 0.96 17.47
N PRO A 7 2.72 1.80 17.10
CA PRO A 7 2.69 3.25 17.32
C PRO A 7 1.48 3.98 16.73
N PHE A 8 0.79 3.40 15.74
CA PHE A 8 -0.47 3.94 15.21
C PHE A 8 -1.49 4.20 16.32
N PHE A 9 -1.56 3.34 17.34
CA PHE A 9 -2.53 3.50 18.43
C PHE A 9 -2.11 4.56 19.46
N HIS A 10 -0.96 5.23 19.32
CA HIS A 10 -0.65 6.41 20.15
C HIS A 10 -1.60 7.58 19.88
N HIS A 11 -2.21 7.61 18.70
CA HIS A 11 -3.15 8.65 18.28
C HIS A 11 -4.46 8.09 17.74
N ALA A 12 -4.62 6.76 17.74
CA ALA A 12 -5.81 6.09 17.23
C ALA A 12 -6.49 5.22 18.29
N GLU A 13 -7.82 5.21 18.28
CA GLU A 13 -8.66 4.35 19.10
C GLU A 13 -9.27 3.26 18.23
N ALA A 14 -9.46 2.05 18.77
CA ALA A 14 -10.20 1.02 18.06
C ALA A 14 -10.96 0.08 18.98
N ALA A 15 -12.10 -0.39 18.51
CA ALA A 15 -12.87 -1.48 19.10
C ALA A 15 -12.95 -2.66 18.13
N CYS A 16 -12.64 -3.86 18.63
CA CYS A 16 -12.75 -5.10 17.89
C CYS A 16 -14.04 -5.82 18.28
N PHE A 17 -14.85 -6.20 17.31
CA PHE A 17 -16.10 -6.92 17.51
C PHE A 17 -16.04 -8.30 16.84
N LEU A 18 -16.63 -9.29 17.51
CA LEU A 18 -16.72 -10.66 17.03
C LEU A 18 -18.20 -11.08 17.04
N GLY A 19 -18.76 -11.33 15.86
CA GLY A 19 -20.10 -11.89 15.71
C GLY A 19 -20.08 -13.38 16.05
N ARG A 20 -21.04 -13.82 16.87
CA ARG A 20 -21.22 -15.23 17.24
C ARG A 20 -22.64 -15.70 16.95
N LYS A 21 -22.78 -16.91 16.42
CA LYS A 21 -24.06 -17.60 16.24
C LYS A 21 -23.97 -18.96 16.93
N ASN A 22 -24.84 -19.21 17.91
CA ASN A 22 -24.79 -20.44 18.73
C ASN A 22 -23.42 -20.66 19.40
N GLY A 23 -22.77 -19.59 19.86
CA GLY A 23 -21.44 -19.63 20.47
C GLY A 23 -20.27 -19.65 19.46
N GLU A 24 -20.50 -19.99 18.20
CA GLU A 24 -19.46 -20.08 17.18
C GLU A 24 -19.16 -18.74 16.50
N PRO A 25 -17.89 -18.39 16.23
CA PRO A 25 -17.52 -17.19 15.48
C PRO A 25 -18.04 -17.24 14.03
N VAL A 26 -18.76 -16.20 13.61
CA VAL A 26 -19.31 -16.10 12.25
C VAL A 26 -18.90 -14.85 11.48
N GLY A 27 -18.22 -13.92 12.15
CA GLY A 27 -17.61 -12.76 11.52
C GLY A 27 -16.95 -11.83 12.53
N ARG A 28 -16.20 -10.85 12.02
CA ARG A 28 -15.47 -9.87 12.81
C ARG A 28 -15.40 -8.55 12.07
N ILE A 29 -15.23 -7.48 12.83
CA ILE A 29 -15.01 -6.12 12.31
C ILE A 29 -14.27 -5.32 13.39
N ALA A 30 -13.48 -4.35 12.98
CA ALA A 30 -12.96 -3.33 13.87
C ALA A 30 -13.51 -1.96 13.46
N ALA A 31 -13.94 -1.17 14.45
CA ALA A 31 -14.17 0.26 14.30
C ALA A 31 -12.93 1.00 14.79
N ILE A 32 -12.47 1.99 14.03
CA ILE A 32 -11.16 2.65 14.22
C ILE A 32 -11.35 4.16 14.09
N ILE A 33 -10.77 4.94 14.99
CA ILE A 33 -10.70 6.39 14.91
C ILE A 33 -9.24 6.78 14.86
N ASP A 34 -8.79 7.36 13.76
CA ASP A 34 -7.48 7.97 13.63
C ASP A 34 -7.61 9.48 13.91
N ARG A 35 -7.11 9.94 15.05
CA ARG A 35 -7.23 11.36 15.43
C ARG A 35 -6.36 12.26 14.54
N ASN A 36 -5.26 11.73 13.99
CA ASN A 36 -4.43 12.46 13.04
C ASN A 36 -5.16 12.65 11.71
N HIS A 37 -5.91 11.64 11.24
CA HIS A 37 -6.74 11.78 10.05
C HIS A 37 -7.79 12.88 10.20
N ILE A 38 -8.55 12.85 11.30
CA ILE A 38 -9.58 13.86 11.58
C ILE A 38 -8.95 15.26 11.63
N LYS A 39 -7.83 15.42 12.33
CA LYS A 39 -7.14 16.70 12.45
C LYS A 39 -6.59 17.21 11.13
N PHE A 40 -6.05 16.32 10.28
CA PHE A 40 -5.40 16.69 9.03
C PHE A 40 -6.41 17.05 7.94
N HIS A 41 -7.52 16.30 7.84
CA HIS A 41 -8.55 16.52 6.82
C HIS A 41 -9.70 17.43 7.28
N ASP A 42 -9.77 17.76 8.57
CA ASP A 42 -10.91 18.45 9.19
C ASP A 42 -12.25 17.76 8.88
N GLU A 43 -12.23 16.42 8.87
CA GLU A 43 -13.36 15.57 8.49
C GLU A 43 -13.64 14.58 9.64
N PRO A 44 -14.87 14.56 10.22
CA PRO A 44 -15.21 13.64 11.33
C PRO A 44 -15.49 12.22 10.81
N VAL A 45 -14.43 11.59 10.29
CA VAL A 45 -14.43 10.24 9.72
C VAL A 45 -13.84 9.25 10.71
N GLY A 46 -14.49 8.11 10.81
CA GLY A 46 -13.96 6.90 11.42
C GLY A 46 -13.90 5.79 10.38
N PHE A 47 -13.05 4.81 10.64
CA PHE A 47 -12.83 3.70 9.75
C PHE A 47 -13.48 2.42 10.26
N PHE A 48 -13.88 1.56 9.34
CA PHE A 48 -14.02 0.14 9.61
C PHE A 48 -12.91 -0.65 8.93
N GLY A 49 -12.52 -1.78 9.51
CA GLY A 49 -11.43 -2.60 9.02
C GLY A 49 -11.49 -4.01 9.56
N PHE A 50 -10.54 -4.83 9.14
CA PHE A 50 -10.37 -6.23 9.56
C PHE A 50 -11.67 -7.04 9.42
N PHE A 51 -12.50 -6.66 8.46
CA PHE A 51 -13.83 -7.23 8.24
C PHE A 51 -13.69 -8.64 7.64
N GLU A 52 -14.33 -9.59 8.29
CA GLU A 52 -14.56 -10.92 7.73
C GLU A 52 -15.95 -11.40 8.14
N CYS A 53 -16.69 -12.07 7.26
CA CYS A 53 -17.90 -12.76 7.64
C CYS A 53 -18.18 -13.99 6.77
N LEU A 54 -18.93 -14.93 7.33
CA LEU A 54 -19.53 -16.01 6.54
C LEU A 54 -20.48 -15.43 5.47
N PRO A 55 -20.80 -16.19 4.40
CA PRO A 55 -21.70 -15.76 3.33
C PRO A 55 -23.16 -15.57 3.77
N ASP A 56 -23.41 -14.60 4.63
CA ASP A 56 -24.71 -14.20 5.15
C ASP A 56 -24.73 -12.67 5.34
N CYS A 57 -25.54 -11.98 4.53
CA CYS A 57 -25.64 -10.52 4.55
C CYS A 57 -26.16 -9.98 5.89
N ALA A 58 -26.95 -10.75 6.66
CA ALA A 58 -27.41 -10.31 7.97
C ALA A 58 -26.24 -10.16 8.94
N ILE A 59 -25.25 -11.06 8.87
CA ILE A 59 -24.03 -10.98 9.68
C ILE A 59 -23.23 -9.73 9.33
N ALA A 60 -23.08 -9.43 8.04
CA ALA A 60 -22.41 -8.22 7.59
C ALA A 60 -23.10 -6.95 8.12
N ARG A 61 -24.45 -6.90 8.05
CA ARG A 61 -25.25 -5.79 8.57
C ARG A 61 -25.01 -5.56 10.05
N GLU A 62 -25.16 -6.60 10.88
CA GLU A 62 -24.96 -6.50 12.33
C GLU A 62 -23.54 -6.01 12.68
N LEU A 63 -22.51 -6.52 12.00
CA LEU A 63 -21.13 -6.08 12.20
C LEU A 63 -20.95 -4.59 11.82
N LEU A 64 -21.45 -4.18 10.66
CA LEU A 64 -21.33 -2.80 10.17
C LEU A 64 -22.12 -1.82 11.04
N ASP A 65 -23.33 -2.18 11.47
CA ASP A 65 -24.14 -1.35 12.35
C ASP A 65 -23.52 -1.24 13.75
N THR A 66 -22.92 -2.33 14.27
CA THR A 66 -22.16 -2.30 15.52
C THR A 66 -20.98 -1.34 15.44
N ALA A 67 -20.19 -1.42 14.36
CA ALA A 67 -19.07 -0.50 14.14
C ALA A 67 -19.54 0.95 13.97
N ALA A 68 -20.61 1.17 13.20
CA ALA A 68 -21.20 2.49 13.01
C ALA A 68 -21.67 3.09 14.34
N ASN A 69 -22.39 2.34 15.18
CA ASN A 69 -22.87 2.83 16.47
C ASN A 69 -21.72 3.22 17.40
N TRP A 70 -20.67 2.40 17.49
CA TRP A 70 -19.48 2.72 18.29
C TRP A 70 -18.78 4.02 17.83
N LEU A 71 -18.77 4.27 16.51
CA LEU A 71 -18.26 5.51 15.92
C LEU A 71 -19.17 6.71 16.23
N LYS A 72 -20.50 6.56 16.10
CA LYS A 72 -21.47 7.63 16.42
C LYS A 72 -21.36 8.11 17.86
N GLU A 73 -21.19 7.20 18.81
CA GLU A 73 -20.99 7.50 20.23
C GLU A 73 -19.75 8.37 20.51
N ARG A 74 -18.86 8.52 19.51
CA ARG A 74 -17.61 9.29 19.56
C ARG A 74 -17.61 10.46 18.56
N ASP A 75 -18.80 10.96 18.24
CA ASP A 75 -19.04 12.14 17.39
C ASP A 75 -18.54 12.01 15.94
N ILE A 76 -18.35 10.77 15.47
CA ILE A 76 -18.02 10.50 14.07
C ILE A 76 -19.29 10.54 13.23
N LYS A 77 -19.20 11.19 12.06
CA LYS A 77 -20.34 11.39 11.15
C LYS A 77 -20.26 10.52 9.90
N ILE A 78 -19.07 10.03 9.55
CA ILE A 78 -18.83 9.21 8.36
C ILE A 78 -18.05 7.96 8.78
N MET A 79 -18.55 6.78 8.39
CA MET A 79 -17.81 5.53 8.48
C MET A 79 -17.26 5.17 7.10
N ARG A 80 -15.94 4.95 6.98
CA ARG A 80 -15.22 4.69 5.71
C ARG A 80 -14.38 3.42 5.81
N GLY A 81 -14.25 2.63 4.75
CA GLY A 81 -13.44 1.42 4.81
C GLY A 81 -13.64 0.44 3.65
N PRO A 82 -12.91 -0.68 3.65
CA PRO A 82 -12.11 -1.17 4.77
C PRO A 82 -10.72 -0.54 4.82
N MET A 83 -10.19 -0.32 6.03
CA MET A 83 -8.79 0.08 6.30
C MET A 83 -8.20 -0.73 7.46
N ASN A 84 -6.99 -1.29 7.29
CA ASN A 84 -6.42 -2.27 8.22
C ASN A 84 -5.06 -1.84 8.84
N PRO A 85 -4.99 -0.84 9.73
CA PRO A 85 -6.05 0.05 10.20
C PRO A 85 -6.17 1.38 9.44
N SER A 86 -5.22 1.71 8.58
CA SER A 86 -5.11 3.03 7.92
C SER A 86 -4.83 2.91 6.43
N MET A 87 -4.84 4.05 5.72
CA MET A 87 -4.39 4.13 4.31
C MET A 87 -2.89 3.89 4.11
N ASN A 88 -2.09 4.05 5.16
CA ASN A 88 -0.66 3.73 5.13
C ASN A 88 -0.40 2.21 5.27
N ASP A 89 -1.46 1.42 5.55
CA ASP A 89 -1.42 -0.04 5.64
C ASP A 89 -2.23 -0.69 4.48
N GLU A 90 -2.83 -1.85 4.71
CA GLU A 90 -3.67 -2.55 3.74
C GLU A 90 -5.11 -1.99 3.76
N CYS A 91 -5.68 -1.67 2.60
CA CYS A 91 -7.03 -1.13 2.51
C CYS A 91 -7.75 -1.54 1.21
N GLY A 92 -9.06 -1.35 1.20
CA GLY A 92 -9.94 -1.65 0.06
C GLY A 92 -10.32 -3.13 -0.06
N PHE A 93 -11.55 -3.38 -0.51
CA PHE A 93 -12.00 -4.71 -0.95
C PHE A 93 -11.57 -4.96 -2.39
N LEU A 94 -11.21 -6.19 -2.74
CA LEU A 94 -10.94 -6.56 -4.13
C LEU A 94 -12.22 -6.42 -4.95
N LEU A 95 -12.17 -5.58 -6.00
CA LEU A 95 -13.28 -5.28 -6.91
C LEU A 95 -13.15 -6.05 -8.23
N GLU A 96 -11.95 -6.11 -8.80
CA GLU A 96 -11.65 -6.81 -10.05
C GLU A 96 -10.30 -7.53 -9.96
N GLY A 97 -10.16 -8.63 -10.71
CA GLY A 97 -8.92 -9.43 -10.79
C GLY A 97 -8.87 -10.61 -9.81
N PHE A 98 -10.00 -11.31 -9.61
CA PHE A 98 -10.10 -12.52 -8.77
C PHE A 98 -9.40 -13.77 -9.36
N ASP A 99 -8.83 -13.65 -10.56
CA ASP A 99 -8.15 -14.72 -11.29
C ASP A 99 -6.67 -14.90 -10.90
N SER A 100 -6.13 -14.01 -10.05
CA SER A 100 -4.74 -14.09 -9.60
C SER A 100 -4.59 -13.76 -8.11
N PRO A 101 -3.56 -14.31 -7.42
CA PRO A 101 -3.28 -13.95 -6.03
C PRO A 101 -2.96 -12.45 -5.87
N PRO A 102 -3.07 -11.89 -4.65
CA PRO A 102 -2.60 -10.54 -4.35
C PRO A 102 -1.08 -10.48 -4.29
N MET A 103 -0.50 -9.33 -4.62
CA MET A 103 0.90 -9.03 -4.30
C MET A 103 1.04 -8.74 -2.80
N ILE A 104 2.29 -8.78 -2.31
CA ILE A 104 2.63 -8.43 -0.93
C ILE A 104 1.96 -7.12 -0.48
N MET A 105 1.33 -7.14 0.70
CA MET A 105 0.61 -5.99 1.29
C MET A 105 -0.52 -5.43 0.41
N MET A 106 -1.14 -6.27 -0.42
CA MET A 106 -2.41 -5.99 -1.09
C MET A 106 -3.49 -6.92 -0.57
N THR A 107 -4.72 -6.42 -0.46
CA THR A 107 -5.85 -7.19 0.05
C THR A 107 -6.35 -8.22 -0.98
N TYR A 108 -7.02 -9.26 -0.49
CA TYR A 108 -7.76 -10.19 -1.33
C TYR A 108 -8.98 -10.66 -0.58
N THR A 109 -10.14 -10.15 -0.98
CA THR A 109 -11.40 -10.41 -0.28
C THR A 109 -12.40 -11.10 -1.19
N PRO A 110 -13.35 -11.88 -0.65
CA PRO A 110 -14.40 -12.50 -1.45
C PRO A 110 -15.26 -11.47 -2.21
N PRO A 111 -15.78 -11.79 -3.41
CA PRO A 111 -16.58 -10.86 -4.20
C PRO A 111 -17.87 -10.42 -3.49
N TYR A 112 -18.49 -11.34 -2.73
CA TYR A 112 -19.74 -11.07 -2.02
C TYR A 112 -19.64 -9.97 -0.94
N TYR A 113 -18.41 -9.59 -0.52
CA TYR A 113 -18.24 -8.44 0.38
C TYR A 113 -18.69 -7.13 -0.26
N LEU A 114 -18.48 -6.96 -1.56
CA LEU A 114 -18.92 -5.76 -2.29
C LEU A 114 -20.44 -5.62 -2.26
N ASP A 115 -21.14 -6.72 -2.58
CA ASP A 115 -22.59 -6.78 -2.54
C ASP A 115 -23.11 -6.45 -1.14
N TYR A 116 -22.48 -6.98 -0.09
CA TYR A 116 -22.89 -6.72 1.29
C TYR A 116 -22.75 -5.26 1.68
N MET A 117 -21.68 -4.58 1.25
CA MET A 117 -21.50 -3.15 1.53
C MET A 117 -22.66 -2.34 0.91
N GLU A 118 -23.00 -2.61 -0.35
CA GLU A 118 -24.09 -1.93 -1.05
C GLU A 118 -25.46 -2.21 -0.38
N HIS A 119 -25.76 -3.47 -0.06
CA HIS A 119 -27.00 -3.85 0.65
C HIS A 119 -27.09 -3.26 2.07
N CYS A 120 -25.95 -2.97 2.71
CA CYS A 120 -25.90 -2.32 4.01
C CYS A 120 -25.93 -0.77 3.91
N GLY A 121 -26.12 -0.24 2.71
CA GLY A 121 -26.27 1.19 2.45
C GLY A 121 -24.95 1.97 2.44
N LEU A 122 -23.82 1.29 2.23
CA LEU A 122 -22.55 1.95 1.97
C LEU A 122 -22.44 2.24 0.47
N THR A 123 -21.83 3.38 0.14
CA THR A 123 -21.59 3.83 -1.24
C THR A 123 -20.09 3.90 -1.52
N LYS A 124 -19.71 3.91 -2.81
CA LYS A 124 -18.31 4.09 -3.20
C LYS A 124 -17.73 5.40 -2.65
N ALA A 125 -16.60 5.31 -1.95
CA ALA A 125 -15.76 6.45 -1.59
C ALA A 125 -14.68 6.66 -2.66
N ARG A 126 -13.87 5.62 -2.90
CA ARG A 126 -12.76 5.62 -3.86
C ARG A 126 -12.45 4.23 -4.38
N ASP A 127 -12.03 4.18 -5.64
CA ASP A 127 -11.36 3.00 -6.19
C ASP A 127 -9.83 3.18 -6.21
N LEU A 128 -9.12 2.07 -5.98
CA LEU A 128 -7.67 1.97 -6.05
C LEU A 128 -7.29 1.00 -7.16
N TYR A 129 -6.26 1.33 -7.92
CA TYR A 129 -5.82 0.58 -9.09
C TYR A 129 -4.46 -0.06 -8.88
N ALA A 130 -4.29 -1.25 -9.44
CA ALA A 130 -3.01 -1.92 -9.57
C ALA A 130 -2.74 -2.24 -11.03
N TYR A 131 -1.57 -1.80 -11.51
CA TYR A 131 -1.11 -2.04 -12.86
C TYR A 131 -0.03 -3.11 -12.85
N ASN A 132 -0.15 -4.07 -13.76
CA ASN A 132 0.82 -5.13 -13.93
C ASN A 132 1.70 -4.90 -15.16
N LEU A 133 3.00 -5.12 -15.01
CA LEU A 133 4.01 -5.03 -16.06
C LEU A 133 4.69 -6.39 -16.24
N VAL A 134 4.94 -6.76 -17.49
CA VAL A 134 5.87 -7.84 -17.84
C VAL A 134 7.23 -7.20 -18.10
N ILE A 135 8.23 -7.55 -17.30
CA ILE A 135 9.54 -6.89 -17.34
C ILE A 135 10.22 -7.11 -18.70
N GLY A 136 10.15 -8.30 -19.28
CA GLY A 136 10.73 -8.58 -20.61
C GLY A 136 10.22 -7.64 -21.71
N ASP A 137 8.91 -7.35 -21.74
CA ASP A 137 8.29 -6.50 -22.76
C ASP A 137 8.78 -5.05 -22.68
N VAL A 138 8.96 -4.54 -21.45
CA VAL A 138 9.45 -3.19 -21.22
C VAL A 138 10.91 -3.05 -21.64
N ALA A 139 11.74 -4.04 -21.33
CA ALA A 139 13.16 -4.06 -21.67
C ALA A 139 13.35 -4.05 -23.19
N ALA A 140 12.56 -4.84 -23.92
CA ALA A 140 12.61 -4.88 -25.38
C ALA A 140 12.20 -3.56 -26.04
N GLY A 141 11.35 -2.77 -25.39
CA GLY A 141 10.83 -1.51 -25.95
C GLY A 141 11.78 -0.31 -25.91
N GLY A 142 12.87 -0.35 -25.13
CA GLY A 142 13.85 0.74 -24.99
C GLY A 142 13.27 2.10 -24.56
N ARG A 143 12.07 2.09 -23.96
CA ARG A 143 11.29 3.31 -23.63
C ARG A 143 11.88 4.07 -22.44
N LEU A 144 12.36 3.34 -21.43
CA LEU A 144 12.88 3.91 -20.19
C LEU A 144 14.23 4.63 -20.41
N GLU A 145 15.09 4.08 -21.26
CA GLU A 145 16.39 4.69 -21.62
C GLU A 145 16.21 6.04 -22.31
N LYS A 146 15.22 6.14 -23.22
CA LYS A 146 14.89 7.40 -23.92
C LYS A 146 14.36 8.47 -22.95
N LEU A 147 13.54 8.07 -21.98
CA LEU A 147 13.01 8.97 -20.94
C LEU A 147 14.12 9.50 -20.02
N ALA A 148 15.09 8.65 -19.67
CA ALA A 148 16.17 8.97 -18.74
C ALA A 148 17.29 9.87 -19.32
N GLY A 149 17.63 9.72 -20.61
CA GLY A 149 18.80 10.35 -21.23
C GLY A 149 18.81 11.89 -21.26
N ALA A 150 17.67 12.53 -20.97
CA ALA A 150 17.55 14.00 -20.90
C ALA A 150 17.55 14.57 -19.47
N VAL A 151 17.31 13.74 -18.45
CA VAL A 151 17.00 14.22 -17.09
C VAL A 151 18.23 14.71 -16.35
N LYS A 152 19.36 13.98 -16.43
CA LYS A 152 20.63 14.39 -15.79
C LYS A 152 21.14 15.76 -16.29
N ARG A 153 20.79 16.14 -17.54
CA ARG A 153 21.12 17.46 -18.10
C ARG A 153 20.21 18.58 -17.58
N ARG A 154 18.96 18.26 -17.23
CA ARG A 154 17.96 19.23 -16.73
C ARG A 154 18.09 19.52 -15.24
N VAL A 155 18.70 18.61 -14.47
CA VAL A 155 18.87 18.75 -13.02
C VAL A 155 20.36 18.59 -12.67
N PRO A 156 21.15 19.67 -12.71
CA PRO A 156 22.53 19.64 -12.25
C PRO A 156 22.63 19.17 -10.80
N GLY A 157 23.64 18.36 -10.48
CA GLY A 157 23.84 17.79 -9.14
C GLY A 157 22.92 16.61 -8.78
N LEU A 158 22.10 16.15 -9.73
CA LEU A 158 21.26 14.96 -9.54
C LEU A 158 22.12 13.68 -9.50
N THR A 159 22.04 12.97 -8.39
CA THR A 159 22.60 11.63 -8.20
C THR A 159 21.45 10.65 -7.99
N VAL A 160 21.51 9.49 -8.65
CA VAL A 160 20.55 8.39 -8.48
C VAL A 160 21.34 7.15 -8.10
N ARG A 161 20.97 6.50 -7.00
CA ARG A 161 21.72 5.40 -6.40
C ARG A 161 20.80 4.42 -5.66
N PRO A 162 21.18 3.14 -5.55
CA PRO A 162 20.57 2.24 -4.58
C PRO A 162 20.72 2.78 -3.15
N ALA A 163 19.79 2.41 -2.28
CA ALA A 163 19.86 2.72 -0.86
C ALA A 163 21.04 2.02 -0.20
N ASN A 164 21.70 2.72 0.71
CA ASN A 164 22.79 2.22 1.51
C ASN A 164 22.26 1.58 2.79
N MET A 165 22.10 0.25 2.80
CA MET A 165 21.58 -0.48 3.96
C MET A 165 22.46 -0.38 5.21
N LYS A 166 23.73 0.01 5.09
CA LYS A 166 24.58 0.29 6.26
C LYS A 166 24.16 1.58 6.98
N GLN A 167 23.53 2.50 6.26
CA GLN A 167 22.98 3.77 6.76
C GLN A 167 21.44 3.75 6.74
N PHE A 168 20.84 2.59 7.01
CA PHE A 168 19.40 2.37 6.85
C PHE A 168 18.52 3.45 7.51
N GLN A 169 18.85 3.90 8.73
CA GLN A 169 18.06 4.93 9.40
C GLN A 169 18.12 6.29 8.69
N SER A 170 19.27 6.65 8.12
CA SER A 170 19.40 7.86 7.30
C SER A 170 18.60 7.75 6.00
N GLU A 171 18.58 6.56 5.37
CA GLU A 171 17.75 6.32 4.18
C GLU A 171 16.26 6.40 4.51
N VAL A 172 15.83 5.85 5.65
CA VAL A 172 14.45 5.92 6.13
C VAL A 172 14.04 7.36 6.40
N ALA A 173 14.89 8.16 7.05
CA ALA A 173 14.63 9.58 7.27
C ALA A 173 14.49 10.35 5.95
N ALA A 174 15.36 10.09 4.97
CA ALA A 174 15.27 10.69 3.63
C ALA A 174 13.97 10.29 2.90
N VAL A 175 13.54 9.03 3.02
CA VAL A 175 12.26 8.56 2.49
C VAL A 175 11.10 9.29 3.16
N GLN A 176 11.11 9.41 4.49
CA GLN A 176 10.05 10.07 5.25
C GLN A 176 9.90 11.55 4.88
N GLU A 177 11.02 12.27 4.77
CA GLU A 177 11.06 13.68 4.37
C GLU A 177 10.39 13.88 3.00
N VAL A 178 10.79 13.09 2.01
CA VAL A 178 10.22 13.15 0.67
C VAL A 178 8.76 12.69 0.66
N TYR A 179 8.41 11.65 1.42
CA TYR A 179 7.05 11.10 1.48
C TYR A 179 6.05 12.14 2.02
N ASN A 180 6.38 12.77 3.14
CA ASN A 180 5.54 13.78 3.76
C ASN A 180 5.38 15.04 2.89
N SER A 181 6.44 15.45 2.16
CA SER A 181 6.35 16.52 1.16
C SER A 181 5.51 16.11 -0.06
N ALA A 182 5.67 14.88 -0.54
CA ALA A 182 5.11 14.46 -1.83
C ALA A 182 3.64 14.04 -1.75
N TRP A 183 3.11 13.69 -0.59
CA TRP A 183 1.79 13.06 -0.48
C TRP A 183 0.73 13.88 0.26
N ASN A 184 1.08 15.08 0.78
CA ASN A 184 0.18 15.97 1.53
C ASN A 184 -1.16 16.32 0.84
N HIS A 185 -1.27 16.20 -0.49
CA HIS A 185 -2.51 16.48 -1.24
C HIS A 185 -3.27 15.22 -1.71
N ASN A 186 -2.76 14.02 -1.42
CA ASN A 186 -3.44 12.79 -1.86
C ASN A 186 -4.65 12.50 -0.96
N TRP A 187 -5.74 12.05 -1.58
CA TRP A 187 -6.98 11.72 -0.86
C TRP A 187 -6.69 10.73 0.28
N GLY A 188 -7.19 11.04 1.48
CA GLY A 188 -7.05 10.27 2.72
C GLY A 188 -5.62 9.98 3.19
N PHE A 189 -4.62 10.68 2.64
CA PHE A 189 -3.25 10.66 3.15
C PHE A 189 -3.18 11.27 4.55
N VAL A 190 -2.40 10.66 5.44
CA VAL A 190 -2.05 11.21 6.75
C VAL A 190 -0.54 11.06 6.91
N PRO A 191 0.19 12.15 7.22
CA PRO A 191 1.62 12.06 7.50
C PRO A 191 1.90 11.03 8.60
N MET A 192 2.79 10.08 8.33
CA MET A 192 3.21 9.12 9.35
C MET A 192 4.10 9.84 10.37
N THR A 193 3.88 9.53 11.64
CA THR A 193 4.79 9.92 12.73
C THR A 193 6.14 9.19 12.58
N ASP A 194 7.17 9.73 13.23
CA ASP A 194 8.51 9.11 13.23
C ASP A 194 8.45 7.67 13.79
N ALA A 195 7.67 7.45 14.85
CA ALA A 195 7.51 6.14 15.47
C ALA A 195 6.81 5.12 14.53
N GLU A 196 5.79 5.54 13.79
CA GLU A 196 5.13 4.71 12.78
C GLU A 196 6.08 4.37 11.64
N THR A 197 6.81 5.38 11.14
CA THR A 197 7.79 5.22 10.06
C THR A 197 8.89 4.25 10.47
N GLU A 198 9.45 4.38 11.68
CA GLU A 198 10.48 3.48 12.18
C GLU A 198 9.95 2.05 12.37
N SER A 199 8.75 1.90 12.90
CA SER A 199 8.08 0.61 13.07
C SER A 199 7.87 -0.09 11.72
N LEU A 200 7.36 0.64 10.71
CA LEU A 200 7.17 0.12 9.36
C LEU A 200 8.51 -0.24 8.70
N ALA A 201 9.50 0.66 8.76
CA ALA A 201 10.83 0.43 8.22
C ALA A 201 11.49 -0.81 8.83
N LYS A 202 11.39 -1.01 10.14
CA LYS A 202 11.91 -2.19 10.83
C LYS A 202 11.24 -3.49 10.36
N ARG A 203 9.91 -3.47 10.15
CA ARG A 203 9.14 -4.61 9.62
C ARG A 203 9.52 -4.94 8.18
N LEU A 204 9.76 -3.93 7.34
CA LEU A 204 10.07 -4.09 5.93
C LEU A 204 11.55 -4.38 5.65
N LYS A 205 12.47 -3.94 6.52
CA LYS A 205 13.92 -4.15 6.38
C LYS A 205 14.33 -5.56 5.93
N PRO A 206 13.83 -6.68 6.51
CA PRO A 206 14.22 -8.02 6.07
C PRO A 206 13.74 -8.40 4.67
N LEU A 207 12.78 -7.66 4.10
CA LEU A 207 12.19 -7.90 2.79
C LEU A 207 12.81 -7.00 1.70
N ILE A 208 13.62 -6.02 2.09
CA ILE A 208 14.22 -5.06 1.15
C ILE A 208 15.37 -5.73 0.39
N VAL A 209 15.30 -5.64 -0.93
CA VAL A 209 16.45 -5.86 -1.83
C VAL A 209 17.05 -4.48 -2.11
N PRO A 210 18.30 -4.19 -1.68
CA PRO A 210 18.84 -2.83 -1.73
C PRO A 210 18.84 -2.21 -3.13
N GLU A 211 19.08 -3.04 -4.15
CA GLU A 211 19.08 -2.60 -5.55
C GLU A 211 17.68 -2.23 -6.07
N LEU A 212 16.60 -2.59 -5.37
CA LEU A 212 15.23 -2.23 -5.70
C LEU A 212 14.71 -1.01 -4.92
N MET A 213 15.49 -0.53 -3.94
CA MET A 213 15.24 0.72 -3.24
C MET A 213 16.17 1.80 -3.81
N ILE A 214 15.65 2.67 -4.67
CA ILE A 214 16.46 3.68 -5.35
C ILE A 214 16.16 5.05 -4.76
N MET A 215 17.23 5.77 -4.44
CA MET A 215 17.23 7.13 -3.92
C MET A 215 17.72 8.08 -5.00
N ALA A 216 17.12 9.26 -5.08
CA ALA A 216 17.61 10.37 -5.88
C ALA A 216 17.88 11.57 -4.97
N GLU A 217 19.03 12.19 -5.15
CA GLU A 217 19.48 13.34 -4.40
C GLU A 217 19.88 14.46 -5.36
N VAL A 218 19.63 15.71 -4.98
CA VAL A 218 20.14 16.88 -5.70
C VAL A 218 21.05 17.64 -4.74
N ASN A 219 22.36 17.71 -5.08
CA ASN A 219 23.37 18.33 -4.23
C ASN A 219 23.40 17.75 -2.80
N GLY A 220 23.21 16.44 -2.66
CA GLY A 220 23.20 15.74 -1.37
C GLY A 220 21.90 15.87 -0.56
N LYS A 221 20.88 16.56 -1.08
CA LYS A 221 19.55 16.62 -0.46
C LYS A 221 18.61 15.57 -1.06
N PRO A 222 17.82 14.84 -0.25
CA PRO A 222 16.81 13.92 -0.76
C PRO A 222 15.82 14.61 -1.71
N ALA A 223 15.71 14.11 -2.93
CA ALA A 223 14.87 14.69 -3.96
C ALA A 223 13.72 13.77 -4.36
N ALA A 224 13.99 12.47 -4.44
CA ALA A 224 12.99 11.46 -4.77
C ALA A 224 13.42 10.07 -4.30
N PHE A 225 12.47 9.14 -4.22
CA PHE A 225 12.75 7.73 -3.97
C PHE A 225 11.73 6.82 -4.64
N ILE A 226 12.11 5.55 -4.83
CA ILE A 226 11.21 4.45 -5.18
C ILE A 226 11.56 3.24 -4.31
N VAL A 227 10.56 2.67 -3.64
CA VAL A 227 10.71 1.43 -2.86
C VAL A 227 9.95 0.33 -3.56
N THR A 228 10.70 -0.67 -4.02
CA THR A 228 10.16 -1.85 -4.68
C THR A 228 10.51 -3.10 -3.86
N LEU A 229 9.52 -3.93 -3.56
CA LEU A 229 9.67 -5.11 -2.72
C LEU A 229 9.45 -6.38 -3.55
N PRO A 230 10.20 -7.47 -3.29
CA PRO A 230 9.86 -8.80 -3.79
C PRO A 230 8.47 -9.21 -3.29
N ASP A 231 7.72 -9.90 -4.13
CA ASP A 231 6.40 -10.42 -3.78
C ASP A 231 6.50 -11.66 -2.88
N TYR A 232 6.71 -11.44 -1.58
CA TYR A 232 6.76 -12.52 -0.61
C TYR A 232 5.42 -13.27 -0.44
N ASN A 233 4.30 -12.80 -1.01
CA ASN A 233 3.07 -13.61 -1.02
C ASN A 233 3.26 -14.94 -1.78
N GLN A 234 4.14 -14.98 -2.79
CA GLN A 234 4.50 -16.25 -3.45
C GLN A 234 5.10 -17.27 -2.49
N VAL A 235 5.83 -16.80 -1.47
CA VAL A 235 6.45 -17.63 -0.44
C VAL A 235 5.43 -18.01 0.63
N LEU A 236 4.66 -17.03 1.11
CA LEU A 236 3.65 -17.24 2.17
C LEU A 236 2.59 -18.26 1.75
N GLY A 237 2.16 -18.23 0.48
CA GLY A 237 1.24 -19.24 -0.07
C GLY A 237 1.78 -20.68 -0.05
N LYS A 238 3.11 -20.88 -0.06
CA LYS A 238 3.73 -22.22 0.03
C LYS A 238 3.92 -22.71 1.47
N ILE A 239 3.93 -21.78 2.42
CA ILE A 239 4.08 -22.08 3.86
C ILE A 239 2.73 -22.42 4.49
N ASN A 240 1.63 -21.90 3.95
CA ASN A 240 0.25 -22.16 4.42
C ASN A 240 0.06 -21.84 5.93
N GLY A 241 0.69 -20.75 6.41
CA GLY A 241 0.44 -20.19 7.74
C GLY A 241 1.23 -20.79 8.91
N THR A 242 2.06 -21.83 8.73
CA THR A 242 2.82 -22.43 9.83
C THR A 242 4.34 -22.22 9.70
N LEU A 243 4.91 -21.45 10.63
CA LEU A 243 6.35 -21.17 10.73
C LEU A 243 7.10 -22.17 11.64
N GLY A 244 6.90 -23.47 11.41
CA GLY A 244 7.75 -24.51 12.01
C GLY A 244 9.11 -24.63 11.28
N PRO A 245 9.99 -25.56 11.69
CA PRO A 245 11.28 -25.79 11.01
C PRO A 245 11.13 -26.03 9.50
N LEU A 246 10.12 -26.82 9.10
CA LEU A 246 9.77 -27.05 7.69
C LEU A 246 9.26 -25.77 7.01
N GLY A 247 8.52 -24.92 7.72
CA GLY A 247 8.06 -23.61 7.24
C GLY A 247 9.22 -22.67 6.97
N ILE A 248 10.22 -22.63 7.85
CA ILE A 248 11.45 -21.84 7.68
C ILE A 248 12.27 -22.36 6.49
N ALA A 249 12.45 -23.68 6.37
CA ALA A 249 13.15 -24.28 5.24
C ALA A 249 12.45 -23.95 3.90
N LYS A 250 11.11 -24.06 3.86
CA LYS A 250 10.30 -23.63 2.71
C LYS A 250 10.48 -22.13 2.44
N PHE A 251 10.43 -21.28 3.47
CA PHE A 251 10.62 -19.84 3.34
C PHE A 251 11.95 -19.52 2.63
N LEU A 252 13.06 -20.05 3.14
CA LEU A 252 14.39 -19.80 2.59
C LEU A 252 14.54 -20.33 1.16
N TRP A 253 13.93 -21.48 0.87
CA TRP A 253 13.96 -22.08 -0.47
C TRP A 253 13.14 -21.27 -1.49
N TYR A 254 11.88 -20.97 -1.17
CA TYR A 254 10.98 -20.27 -2.08
C TYR A 254 11.29 -18.76 -2.18
N SER A 255 11.92 -18.15 -1.18
CA SER A 255 12.37 -16.75 -1.26
C SER A 255 13.36 -16.51 -2.41
N ARG A 256 14.12 -17.54 -2.81
CA ARG A 256 15.03 -17.48 -3.97
C ARG A 256 14.32 -17.63 -5.32
N LYS A 257 13.03 -17.97 -5.30
CA LYS A 257 12.20 -18.23 -6.48
C LYS A 257 11.12 -17.16 -6.72
N ILE A 258 11.18 -16.05 -5.97
CA ILE A 258 10.25 -14.94 -6.16
C ILE A 258 10.50 -14.35 -7.55
N SER A 259 9.49 -14.40 -8.43
CA SER A 259 9.58 -13.88 -9.80
C SER A 259 8.89 -12.53 -9.99
N ALA A 260 8.13 -12.06 -9.00
CA ALA A 260 7.41 -10.79 -9.07
C ALA A 260 7.88 -9.80 -8.00
N ILE A 261 7.76 -8.51 -8.33
CA ILE A 261 8.03 -7.39 -7.44
C ILE A 261 6.84 -6.45 -7.40
N ARG A 262 6.70 -5.68 -6.33
CA ARG A 262 5.71 -4.62 -6.17
C ARG A 262 6.41 -3.30 -5.91
N VAL A 263 6.18 -2.31 -6.76
CA VAL A 263 6.51 -0.90 -6.50
C VAL A 263 5.51 -0.40 -5.46
N MET A 264 5.93 -0.43 -4.19
CA MET A 264 5.06 -0.16 -3.04
C MET A 264 4.81 1.35 -2.88
N VAL A 265 5.85 2.16 -3.06
CA VAL A 265 5.76 3.61 -2.91
C VAL A 265 6.85 4.30 -3.73
N MET A 266 6.48 5.46 -4.29
CA MET A 266 7.39 6.38 -4.95
C MET A 266 7.01 7.80 -4.55
N GLY A 267 8.01 8.65 -4.34
CA GLY A 267 7.81 10.06 -4.03
C GLY A 267 8.83 10.93 -4.72
N VAL A 268 8.41 12.13 -5.14
CA VAL A 268 9.29 13.21 -5.57
C VAL A 268 8.92 14.43 -4.75
N ALA A 269 9.89 15.00 -4.05
CA ALA A 269 9.67 16.20 -3.27
C ALA A 269 9.15 17.32 -4.16
N GLU A 270 8.27 18.15 -3.62
CA GLU A 270 7.47 19.10 -4.40
C GLU A 270 8.34 20.01 -5.30
N GLU A 271 9.48 20.48 -4.77
CA GLU A 271 10.45 21.32 -5.48
C GLU A 271 11.14 20.66 -6.68
N TYR A 272 11.08 19.33 -6.80
CA TYR A 272 11.69 18.57 -7.90
C TYR A 272 10.69 17.91 -8.86
N ARG A 273 9.38 18.09 -8.65
CA ARG A 273 8.35 17.54 -9.54
C ARG A 273 8.46 18.07 -10.96
N LYS A 274 7.97 17.29 -11.93
CA LYS A 274 7.95 17.63 -13.37
C LYS A 274 9.34 17.84 -14.01
N LYS A 275 10.42 17.52 -13.30
CA LYS A 275 11.80 17.55 -13.83
C LYS A 275 12.21 16.22 -14.49
N GLY A 276 11.37 15.19 -14.39
CA GLY A 276 11.59 13.87 -14.99
C GLY A 276 12.39 12.91 -14.11
N ILE A 277 12.60 13.24 -12.83
CA ILE A 277 13.35 12.38 -11.88
C ILE A 277 12.64 11.02 -11.71
N GLU A 278 11.30 10.99 -11.78
CA GLU A 278 10.50 9.76 -11.73
C GLU A 278 10.99 8.74 -12.77
N GLY A 279 11.25 9.20 -14.00
CA GLY A 279 11.71 8.36 -15.11
C GLY A 279 13.05 7.70 -14.85
N LEU A 280 13.97 8.40 -14.16
CA LEU A 280 15.25 7.82 -13.77
C LEU A 280 15.10 6.76 -12.67
N LEU A 281 14.23 7.02 -11.69
CA LEU A 281 13.92 6.04 -10.64
C LEU A 281 13.34 4.76 -11.23
N TYR A 282 12.37 4.89 -12.14
CA TYR A 282 11.81 3.72 -12.86
C TYR A 282 12.89 2.98 -13.64
N LEU A 283 13.74 3.69 -14.40
CA LEU A 283 14.80 3.05 -15.17
C LEU A 283 15.78 2.26 -14.28
N GLU A 284 16.27 2.86 -13.20
CA GLU A 284 17.26 2.21 -12.34
C GLU A 284 16.64 1.04 -11.56
N SER A 285 15.42 1.19 -11.04
CA SER A 285 14.67 0.10 -10.40
C SER A 285 14.40 -1.04 -11.39
N PHE A 286 14.03 -0.72 -12.62
CA PHE A 286 13.79 -1.68 -13.68
C PHE A 286 15.05 -2.44 -14.11
N LYS A 287 16.18 -1.76 -14.31
CA LYS A 287 17.47 -2.41 -14.58
C LYS A 287 17.87 -3.36 -13.47
N ALA A 288 17.68 -2.95 -12.21
CA ALA A 288 17.91 -3.83 -11.07
C ALA A 288 16.99 -5.04 -11.10
N ALA A 289 15.72 -4.86 -11.47
CA ALA A 289 14.75 -5.93 -11.58
C ALA A 289 15.16 -6.98 -12.63
N VAL A 290 15.53 -6.52 -13.84
CA VAL A 290 16.05 -7.36 -14.93
C VAL A 290 17.29 -8.12 -14.48
N LYS A 291 18.27 -7.43 -13.89
CA LYS A 291 19.53 -8.05 -13.44
C LYS A 291 19.32 -9.13 -12.38
N LYS A 292 18.29 -8.98 -11.55
CA LYS A 292 17.92 -9.95 -10.50
C LYS A 292 17.03 -11.08 -11.02
N GLY A 293 16.59 -11.04 -12.27
CA GLY A 293 15.77 -12.08 -12.88
C GLY A 293 14.29 -12.02 -12.51
N TYR A 294 13.78 -10.85 -12.11
CA TYR A 294 12.33 -10.69 -11.93
C TYR A 294 11.63 -10.59 -13.29
N GLU A 295 10.45 -11.18 -13.38
CA GLU A 295 9.68 -11.32 -14.62
C GLU A 295 8.49 -10.35 -14.67
N ARG A 296 7.94 -10.02 -13.50
CA ARG A 296 6.69 -9.26 -13.36
C ARG A 296 6.84 -8.15 -12.31
N ALA A 297 6.23 -6.99 -12.56
CA ALA A 297 6.16 -5.91 -11.59
C ALA A 297 4.72 -5.39 -11.44
N GLU A 298 4.26 -5.20 -10.20
CA GLU A 298 3.02 -4.48 -9.91
C GLU A 298 3.32 -3.05 -9.45
N MET A 299 2.59 -2.08 -9.96
CA MET A 299 2.54 -0.72 -9.42
C MET A 299 1.19 -0.54 -8.73
N SER A 300 1.21 -0.42 -7.40
CA SER A 300 0.00 -0.36 -6.60
C SER A 300 0.24 0.24 -5.21
N TRP A 301 -0.78 0.82 -4.58
CA TRP A 301 -2.09 1.13 -5.14
C TRP A 301 -2.10 2.57 -5.66
N ILE A 302 -2.84 2.83 -6.74
CA ILE A 302 -2.91 4.13 -7.40
C ILE A 302 -4.36 4.63 -7.33
N LEU A 303 -4.58 5.84 -6.81
CA LEU A 303 -5.93 6.44 -6.77
C LEU A 303 -6.53 6.54 -8.18
N GLU A 304 -7.84 6.31 -8.29
CA GLU A 304 -8.55 6.38 -9.56
C GLU A 304 -8.44 7.74 -10.28
N ASP A 305 -8.28 8.82 -9.52
CA ASP A 305 -8.14 10.20 -10.00
C ASP A 305 -6.67 10.63 -10.22
N ASN A 306 -5.68 9.79 -9.88
CA ASN A 306 -4.26 10.06 -10.14
C ASN A 306 -3.91 9.76 -11.62
N VAL A 307 -4.43 10.60 -12.52
CA VAL A 307 -4.28 10.47 -13.97
C VAL A 307 -2.82 10.44 -14.40
N LEU A 308 -1.94 11.21 -13.72
CA LEU A 308 -0.51 11.26 -14.04
C LEU A 308 0.16 9.89 -13.81
N MET A 309 -0.05 9.28 -12.64
CA MET A 309 0.51 7.97 -12.34
C MET A 309 -0.09 6.87 -13.22
N ARG A 310 -1.41 6.91 -13.45
CA ARG A 310 -2.09 5.95 -14.33
C ARG A 310 -1.52 5.97 -15.75
N ARG A 311 -1.40 7.16 -16.35
CA ARG A 311 -0.78 7.33 -17.67
C ARG A 311 0.69 6.91 -17.66
N GLY A 312 1.43 7.22 -16.60
CA GLY A 312 2.81 6.76 -16.42
C GLY A 312 2.93 5.23 -16.48
N CYS A 313 2.06 4.52 -15.76
CA CYS A 313 1.97 3.06 -15.80
C CYS A 313 1.69 2.55 -17.21
N GLU A 314 0.68 3.10 -17.88
CA GLU A 314 0.26 2.69 -19.24
C GLU A 314 1.35 2.94 -20.28
N LEU A 315 2.05 4.08 -20.21
CA LEU A 315 3.19 4.40 -21.09
C LEU A 315 4.35 3.43 -20.93
N MET A 316 4.60 2.95 -19.71
CA MET A 316 5.57 1.89 -19.42
C MET A 316 5.10 0.50 -19.86
N GLY A 317 3.89 0.36 -20.41
CA GLY A 317 3.33 -0.93 -20.83
C GLY A 317 2.55 -1.66 -19.74
N GLY A 318 2.28 -0.98 -18.62
CA GLY A 318 1.48 -1.50 -17.52
C GLY A 318 0.03 -1.68 -17.94
N LYS A 319 -0.55 -2.82 -17.58
CA LYS A 319 -1.97 -3.15 -17.81
C LYS A 319 -2.71 -3.08 -16.48
N LEU A 320 -3.78 -2.30 -16.41
CA LEU A 320 -4.69 -2.33 -15.26
C LEU A 320 -5.27 -3.74 -15.15
N TYR A 321 -5.04 -4.40 -14.01
CA TYR A 321 -5.42 -5.81 -13.87
C TYR A 321 -6.16 -6.12 -12.56
N LYS A 322 -6.02 -5.26 -11.54
CA LYS A 322 -6.84 -5.30 -10.33
C LYS A 322 -7.36 -3.92 -9.98
N LYS A 323 -8.57 -3.90 -9.45
CA LYS A 323 -9.19 -2.74 -8.82
C LYS A 323 -9.60 -3.12 -7.41
N TYR A 324 -9.56 -2.15 -6.51
CA TYR A 324 -10.01 -2.26 -5.14
C TYR A 324 -11.00 -1.14 -4.85
N ARG A 325 -11.95 -1.37 -3.95
CA ARG A 325 -12.95 -0.38 -3.56
C ARG A 325 -12.93 -0.09 -2.07
N ILE A 326 -12.91 1.19 -1.74
CA ILE A 326 -13.22 1.73 -0.43
C ILE A 326 -14.65 2.28 -0.49
N PHE A 327 -15.45 1.91 0.50
CA PHE A 327 -16.80 2.36 0.71
C PHE A 327 -16.88 3.39 1.84
N GLU A 328 -17.98 4.13 1.87
CA GLU A 328 -18.35 4.99 3.00
C GLU A 328 -19.86 5.04 3.21
N LYS A 329 -20.26 5.43 4.41
CA LYS A 329 -21.66 5.67 4.79
C LYS A 329 -21.71 6.82 5.78
N LYS A 330 -22.66 7.74 5.57
CA LYS A 330 -23.02 8.73 6.60
C LYS A 330 -23.74 8.01 7.73
N ILE A 331 -23.28 8.23 8.95
CA ILE A 331 -23.78 7.57 10.16
C ILE A 331 -24.42 8.56 11.14
N SER A 332 -24.39 9.87 10.85
CA SER A 332 -25.08 10.92 11.60
C SER A 332 -26.59 10.88 11.41
#